data_AF-A0A835ITL0-F1
#
_entry.id   AF-A0A835ITL0-F1
#
_cell.length_a   1.000
_cell.length_b   1.000
_cell.length_c   1.000
_cell.angle_alpha   90.00
_cell.angle_beta   90.00
_cell.angle_gamma   90.00
#
_symmetry.space_group_name_H-M   'P 1'
#
loop_
_entity.id
_entity.type
_entity.pdbx_description
1 polymer ?
#
loop_
_entity_poly.entity_id
_entity_poly.type
_entity_poly.pdbx_seq_one_letter_code
_entity_poly.pdbx_strand_id
1 'polypeptide(L)'
;MGIIENVEVALSNGWDRLWIESDSRAAVMAFGTSKLPWKVRPKWERCKSRLSYVMVSSAWCEVNFAADQAARHSHSLTTENQVAVDYVVEALRSCHISDRQVCIKWWKLGRWLYGYRLRDECHTRKVSLADIVLAKEDEVLGVLQRGALHEVLRVQISVPGTYIPWTSQNVHTTG
;
A
#
# COMPACT_ATOMS: atom_id res chain seq x y z
N MET A 1 -10.63 -18.73 -5.11
CA MET A 1 -10.28 -19.48 -3.88
C MET A 1 -10.53 -18.57 -2.69
N GLY A 2 -11.41 -18.96 -1.77
CA GLY A 2 -11.95 -18.10 -0.72
C GLY A 2 -11.03 -17.93 0.49
N ILE A 3 -11.31 -16.94 1.35
CA ILE A 3 -10.52 -16.64 2.56
C ILE A 3 -10.30 -17.90 3.43
N ILE A 4 -11.34 -18.71 3.63
CA ILE A 4 -11.26 -19.93 4.47
C ILE A 4 -10.30 -20.96 3.88
N GLU A 5 -10.38 -21.23 2.58
CA GLU A 5 -9.54 -22.23 1.91
C GLU A 5 -8.05 -21.86 2.03
N ASN A 6 -7.74 -20.57 1.86
CA ASN A 6 -6.36 -20.07 2.02
C ASN A 6 -5.86 -20.21 3.46
N VAL A 7 -6.74 -19.99 4.46
CA VAL A 7 -6.39 -20.16 5.87
C VAL A 7 -6.20 -21.63 6.22
N GLU A 8 -7.03 -22.53 5.70
CA GLU A 8 -6.88 -23.97 5.89
C GLU A 8 -5.55 -24.49 5.31
N VAL A 9 -5.18 -24.01 4.11
CA VAL A 9 -3.87 -24.29 3.49
C VAL A 9 -2.73 -23.73 4.34
N ALA A 10 -2.82 -22.48 4.80
CA ALA A 10 -1.78 -21.89 5.65
C ALA A 10 -1.57 -22.68 6.96
N LEU A 11 -2.67 -23.09 7.61
CA LEU A 11 -2.64 -23.91 8.81
C LEU A 11 -2.05 -25.31 8.55
N SER A 12 -2.30 -25.91 7.38
CA SER A 12 -1.67 -27.19 7.00
C SER A 12 -0.16 -27.09 6.80
N ASN A 13 0.35 -25.89 6.48
CA ASN A 13 1.77 -25.57 6.37
C ASN A 13 2.39 -25.10 7.70
N GLY A 14 1.64 -25.15 8.81
CA GLY A 14 2.11 -24.71 10.13
C GLY A 14 2.15 -23.19 10.32
N TRP A 15 1.53 -22.41 9.43
CA TRP A 15 1.44 -20.96 9.57
C TRP A 15 0.21 -20.59 10.40
N ASP A 16 0.43 -20.20 11.64
CA ASP A 16 -0.62 -19.91 12.63
C ASP A 16 -0.75 -18.41 12.97
N ARG A 17 0.18 -17.58 12.49
CA ARG A 17 0.14 -16.12 12.55
C ARG A 17 -0.10 -15.55 11.16
N LEU A 18 -1.33 -15.15 10.87
CA LEU A 18 -1.74 -14.78 9.51
C LEU A 18 -2.14 -13.30 9.39
N TRP A 19 -1.75 -12.71 8.27
CA TRP A 19 -2.32 -11.48 7.75
C TRP A 19 -3.08 -11.81 6.47
N ILE A 20 -4.40 -11.63 6.51
CA ILE A 20 -5.31 -11.86 5.40
C ILE A 20 -5.65 -10.51 4.76
N GLU A 21 -5.20 -10.29 3.53
CA GLU A 21 -5.60 -9.14 2.73
C GLU A 21 -6.72 -9.50 1.77
N SER A 22 -7.78 -8.71 1.72
CA SER A 22 -8.89 -8.86 0.77
C SER A 22 -9.34 -7.51 0.24
N ASP A 23 -9.60 -7.41 -1.06
CA ASP A 23 -10.19 -6.23 -1.71
C ASP A 23 -11.71 -6.11 -1.45
N SER A 24 -12.36 -7.15 -0.96
CA SER A 24 -13.78 -7.14 -0.60
C SER A 24 -13.99 -6.56 0.79
N ARG A 25 -14.40 -5.29 0.87
CA ARG A 25 -14.75 -4.61 2.14
C ARG A 25 -15.79 -5.38 2.95
N ALA A 26 -16.76 -6.01 2.28
CA ALA A 26 -17.75 -6.87 2.93
C ALA A 26 -17.11 -8.11 3.57
N ALA A 27 -16.15 -8.75 2.89
CA ALA A 27 -15.42 -9.89 3.44
C ALA A 27 -14.52 -9.46 4.61
N VAL A 28 -13.76 -8.37 4.47
CA VAL A 28 -12.90 -7.83 5.55
C VAL A 28 -13.70 -7.55 6.80
N MET A 29 -14.84 -6.85 6.66
CA MET A 29 -15.71 -6.57 7.79
C MET A 29 -16.32 -7.84 8.39
N ALA A 30 -16.80 -8.77 7.55
CA ALA A 30 -17.44 -10.00 8.02
C ALA A 30 -16.44 -10.92 8.77
N PHE A 31 -15.23 -11.11 8.25
CA PHE A 31 -14.20 -11.95 8.88
C PHE A 31 -13.52 -11.25 10.07
N GLY A 32 -13.29 -9.93 9.98
CA GLY A 32 -12.69 -9.13 11.06
C GLY A 32 -13.61 -8.96 12.27
N THR A 33 -14.92 -8.82 12.06
CA THR A 33 -15.91 -8.68 13.14
C THR A 33 -16.62 -9.99 13.51
N SER A 34 -16.21 -11.13 12.93
CA SER A 34 -16.88 -12.44 13.08
C SER A 34 -18.39 -12.43 12.71
N LYS A 35 -18.85 -11.47 11.91
CA LYS A 35 -20.22 -11.37 11.38
C LYS A 35 -20.38 -12.14 10.07
N LEU A 36 -20.15 -13.45 10.13
CA LEU A 36 -20.21 -14.34 8.96
C LEU A 36 -21.57 -15.04 8.84
N PRO A 37 -22.03 -15.34 7.60
CA PRO A 37 -23.19 -16.22 7.39
C PRO A 37 -23.03 -17.56 8.10
N TRP A 38 -24.15 -18.15 8.56
CA TRP A 38 -24.16 -19.38 9.36
C TRP A 38 -23.42 -20.56 8.71
N LYS A 39 -23.36 -20.61 7.37
CA LYS A 39 -22.65 -21.65 6.62
C LYS A 39 -21.12 -21.51 6.68
N VAL A 40 -20.64 -20.29 6.85
CA VAL A 40 -19.22 -19.89 6.79
C VAL A 40 -18.62 -19.76 8.20
N ARG A 41 -19.43 -19.29 9.15
CA ARG A 41 -19.04 -19.03 10.53
C ARG A 41 -18.41 -20.23 11.25
N PRO A 42 -18.97 -21.46 11.22
CA PRO A 42 -18.37 -22.60 11.92
C PRO A 42 -16.97 -22.95 11.42
N LYS A 43 -16.75 -22.84 10.11
CA LYS A 43 -15.45 -23.08 9.49
C LYS A 43 -14.44 -22.01 9.88
N TRP A 44 -14.86 -20.74 9.89
CA TRP A 44 -14.02 -19.65 10.34
C TRP A 44 -13.63 -19.78 11.81
N GLU A 45 -14.58 -20.06 12.71
CA GLU A 45 -14.28 -20.20 14.14
C GLU A 45 -13.33 -21.38 14.40
N ARG A 46 -13.49 -22.50 13.68
CA ARG A 46 -12.54 -23.63 13.74
C ARG A 46 -11.13 -23.26 13.28
N CYS A 47 -11.01 -22.42 12.25
CA CYS A 47 -9.71 -21.93 11.80
C CYS A 47 -9.13 -20.93 12.81
N LYS A 48 -9.94 -19.97 13.24
CA LYS A 48 -9.57 -18.90 14.17
C LYS A 48 -9.07 -19.44 15.51
N SER A 49 -9.67 -20.52 16.02
CA SER A 49 -9.22 -21.17 17.27
C SER A 49 -7.82 -21.80 17.16
N ARG A 50 -7.31 -22.04 15.95
CA ARG A 50 -5.98 -22.61 15.68
C ARG A 50 -4.95 -21.54 15.34
N LEU A 51 -5.37 -20.29 15.16
CA LEU A 51 -4.49 -19.17 14.84
C LEU A 51 -4.05 -18.52 16.13
N SER A 52 -2.74 -18.38 16.33
CA SER A 52 -2.18 -17.60 17.43
C SER A 52 -2.31 -16.10 17.19
N TYR A 53 -2.41 -15.68 15.92
CA TYR A 53 -2.72 -14.31 15.53
C TYR A 53 -3.41 -14.28 14.17
N VAL A 54 -4.45 -13.47 14.02
CA VAL A 54 -5.05 -13.21 12.71
C VAL A 54 -5.48 -11.75 12.58
N MET A 55 -5.02 -11.11 11.51
CA MET A 55 -5.46 -9.78 11.11
C MET A 55 -6.08 -9.86 9.72
N VAL A 56 -7.26 -9.28 9.55
CA VAL A 56 -7.94 -9.17 8.27
C VAL A 56 -8.01 -7.70 7.89
N SER A 57 -7.45 -7.33 6.74
CA SER A 57 -7.44 -5.93 6.29
C SER A 57 -7.89 -5.80 4.84
N SER A 58 -8.40 -4.62 4.51
CA SER A 58 -8.69 -4.26 3.13
C SER A 58 -7.39 -4.08 2.34
N ALA A 59 -7.33 -4.64 1.14
CA ALA A 59 -6.46 -4.11 0.11
C ALA A 59 -6.98 -2.71 -0.22
N TRP A 60 -6.19 -1.69 0.10
CA TRP A 60 -6.59 -0.29 0.25
C TRP A 60 -7.13 0.37 -1.03
N CYS A 61 -8.38 0.07 -1.42
CA CYS A 61 -9.03 0.77 -2.51
C CYS A 61 -9.29 2.24 -2.14
N GLU A 62 -9.62 2.59 -0.89
CA GLU A 62 -9.93 3.98 -0.51
C GLU A 62 -8.73 4.93 -0.48
N VAL A 63 -7.55 4.47 -0.02
CA VAL A 63 -6.32 5.30 -0.06
C VAL A 63 -5.71 5.30 -1.45
N ASN A 64 -5.77 4.18 -2.19
CA ASN A 64 -5.43 4.22 -3.62
C ASN A 64 -6.43 5.08 -4.39
N PHE A 65 -7.72 5.09 -4.05
CA PHE A 65 -8.76 5.90 -4.68
C PHE A 65 -8.60 7.37 -4.31
N ALA A 66 -8.29 7.71 -3.06
CA ALA A 66 -8.02 9.08 -2.66
C ALA A 66 -6.70 9.59 -3.26
N ALA A 67 -5.65 8.76 -3.29
CA ALA A 67 -4.38 9.08 -3.95
C ALA A 67 -4.54 9.18 -5.48
N ASP A 68 -5.33 8.31 -6.09
CA ASP A 68 -5.66 8.31 -7.52
C ASP A 68 -6.58 9.49 -7.88
N GLN A 69 -7.56 9.82 -7.03
CA GLN A 69 -8.39 11.01 -7.17
C GLN A 69 -7.53 12.27 -7.02
N ALA A 70 -6.64 12.34 -6.03
CA ALA A 70 -5.70 13.45 -5.87
C ALA A 70 -4.71 13.53 -7.05
N ALA A 71 -4.23 12.40 -7.56
CA ALA A 71 -3.38 12.34 -8.75
C ALA A 71 -4.13 12.79 -10.01
N ARG A 72 -5.39 12.41 -10.20
CA ARG A 72 -6.24 12.89 -11.30
C ARG A 72 -6.52 14.39 -11.22
N HIS A 73 -6.81 14.91 -10.02
CA HIS A 73 -6.97 16.36 -9.84
C HIS A 73 -5.64 17.08 -10.09
N SER A 74 -4.51 16.52 -9.67
CA SER A 74 -3.18 17.06 -9.96
C SER A 74 -2.83 16.97 -11.45
N HIS A 75 -3.28 15.95 -12.16
CA HIS A 75 -3.11 15.78 -13.62
C HIS A 75 -3.96 16.77 -14.42
N SER A 76 -5.19 17.03 -13.98
CA SER A 76 -6.05 18.12 -14.49
C SER A 76 -5.49 19.51 -14.19
N LEU A 77 -4.88 19.72 -13.01
CA LEU A 77 -4.27 21.01 -12.65
C LEU A 77 -2.93 21.24 -13.36
N THR A 78 -2.14 20.20 -13.62
CA THR A 78 -0.86 20.31 -14.36
C THR A 78 -1.05 20.51 -15.86
N THR A 79 -2.22 20.17 -16.41
CA THR A 79 -2.59 20.50 -17.79
C THR A 79 -3.01 21.97 -17.95
N GLU A 80 -3.43 22.65 -16.88
CA GLU A 80 -3.77 24.09 -16.90
C GLU A 80 -2.73 25.00 -16.24
N ASN A 81 -1.88 24.48 -15.36
CA ASN A 81 -0.86 25.25 -14.62
C ASN A 81 0.41 24.40 -14.43
N GLN A 82 1.23 24.32 -15.47
CA GLN A 82 2.57 23.76 -15.37
C GLN A 82 3.43 24.72 -14.55
N VAL A 83 3.49 24.52 -13.22
CA VAL A 83 4.46 25.22 -12.39
C VAL A 83 5.84 24.80 -12.89
N ALA A 84 6.63 25.76 -13.37
CA ALA A 84 7.95 25.50 -13.91
C ALA A 84 8.80 24.77 -12.85
N VAL A 85 9.43 23.68 -13.25
CA VAL A 85 10.30 22.86 -12.39
C VAL A 85 11.34 23.74 -11.68
N ASP A 86 11.87 24.73 -12.39
CA ASP A 86 12.82 25.71 -11.85
C ASP A 86 12.29 26.48 -10.65
N TYR A 87 11.00 26.84 -10.66
CA TYR A 87 10.36 27.53 -9.54
C TYR A 87 10.24 26.63 -8.31
N VAL A 88 9.91 25.35 -8.51
CA VAL A 88 9.85 24.36 -7.42
C VAL A 88 11.24 24.10 -6.84
N VAL A 89 12.26 23.97 -7.69
CA VAL A 89 13.66 23.81 -7.24
C VAL A 89 14.10 25.01 -6.41
N GLU A 90 13.79 26.23 -6.86
CA GLU A 90 14.15 27.45 -6.14
C GLU A 90 13.39 27.59 -4.82
N ALA A 91 12.11 27.21 -4.77
CA ALA A 91 11.34 27.13 -3.53
C ALA A 91 11.94 26.13 -2.53
N LEU A 92 12.37 24.94 -3.01
CA LEU A 92 13.03 23.95 -2.15
C LEU A 92 14.38 24.45 -1.60
N ARG A 93 15.16 25.16 -2.42
CA ARG A 93 16.45 25.75 -2.03
C ARG A 93 16.27 26.88 -1.01
N SER A 94 15.38 27.83 -1.30
CA SER A 94 15.06 28.95 -0.40
C SER A 94 14.48 28.51 0.94
N CYS A 95 13.77 27.38 0.97
CA CYS A 95 13.29 26.77 2.20
C CYS A 95 14.33 25.87 2.90
N HIS A 96 15.54 25.72 2.33
CA HIS A 96 16.61 24.83 2.82
C HIS A 96 16.15 23.38 3.04
N ILE A 97 15.28 22.89 2.15
CA ILE A 97 14.76 21.52 2.21
C ILE A 97 15.16 20.65 1.02
N SER A 98 15.92 21.20 0.07
CA SER A 98 16.40 20.49 -1.13
C SER A 98 17.07 19.15 -0.80
N ASP A 99 17.92 19.13 0.23
CA ASP A 99 18.71 17.95 0.61
C ASP A 99 17.96 17.01 1.56
N ARG A 100 16.72 17.35 1.96
CA ARG A 100 15.92 16.46 2.79
C ARG A 100 15.63 15.19 2.03
N GLN A 101 16.01 14.08 2.64
CA GLN A 101 15.77 12.76 2.08
C GLN A 101 14.36 12.27 2.43
N VAL A 102 13.78 11.52 1.50
CA VAL A 102 12.56 10.75 1.69
C VAL A 102 12.80 9.30 1.28
N CYS A 103 12.10 8.37 1.92
CA CYS A 103 12.12 6.96 1.61
C CYS A 103 10.83 6.62 0.85
N ILE A 104 10.97 6.19 -0.41
CA ILE A 104 9.88 5.80 -1.28
C ILE A 104 9.91 4.29 -1.41
N LYS A 105 8.79 3.65 -1.07
CA LYS A 105 8.58 2.22 -1.23
C LYS A 105 7.42 1.99 -2.19
N TRP A 106 7.56 1.01 -3.06
CA TRP A 106 6.47 0.61 -3.93
C TRP A 106 6.46 -0.90 -4.13
N TRP A 107 5.28 -1.44 -4.42
CA TRP A 107 5.09 -2.88 -4.59
C TRP A 107 4.72 -3.14 -6.04
N LYS A 108 5.53 -3.96 -6.73
CA LYS A 108 5.20 -4.42 -8.07
C LYS A 108 4.40 -5.72 -8.00
N LEU A 109 3.35 -5.83 -8.81
CA LEU A 109 2.62 -7.06 -9.08
C LEU A 109 3.62 -8.13 -9.54
N GLY A 110 3.60 -9.28 -8.87
CA GLY A 110 4.35 -10.42 -9.33
C GLY A 110 3.87 -10.87 -10.72
N ARG A 111 4.83 -11.16 -11.60
CA ARG A 111 4.55 -11.62 -12.97
C ARG A 111 3.86 -12.98 -12.95
N TRP A 112 3.05 -13.26 -13.96
CA TRP A 112 2.53 -14.61 -14.20
C TRP A 112 3.60 -15.44 -14.92
N LEU A 113 3.98 -16.57 -14.34
CA LEU A 113 4.90 -17.52 -14.93
C LEU A 113 4.35 -18.93 -14.74
N TYR A 114 4.28 -19.70 -15.82
CA TYR A 114 3.76 -21.07 -15.83
C TYR A 114 2.37 -21.25 -15.17
N GLY A 115 1.48 -20.26 -15.32
CA GLY A 115 0.12 -20.31 -14.77
C GLY A 115 0.02 -19.98 -13.28
N TYR A 116 1.11 -19.63 -12.61
CA TYR A 116 1.12 -19.14 -11.23
C TYR A 116 1.53 -17.67 -11.19
N ARG A 117 0.93 -16.91 -10.26
CA ARG A 117 1.37 -15.54 -9.98
C ARG A 117 2.57 -15.59 -9.04
N LEU A 118 3.69 -15.03 -9.50
CA LEU A 118 4.88 -14.87 -8.67
C LEU A 118 4.61 -13.89 -7.52
N ARG A 119 5.48 -13.89 -6.52
CA ARG A 119 5.34 -13.00 -5.36
C ARG A 119 5.47 -11.54 -5.79
N ASP A 120 4.66 -10.67 -5.19
CA ASP A 120 4.78 -9.23 -5.35
C ASP A 120 6.13 -8.73 -4.79
N GLU A 121 6.74 -7.77 -5.49
CA GLU A 121 8.08 -7.29 -5.21
C GLU A 121 8.05 -5.92 -4.53
N CYS A 122 8.54 -5.86 -3.28
CA CYS A 122 8.73 -4.59 -2.58
C CYS A 122 10.05 -3.95 -2.99
N HIS A 123 9.97 -2.74 -3.53
CA HIS A 123 11.10 -1.90 -3.87
C HIS A 123 11.22 -0.77 -2.84
N THR A 124 12.43 -0.28 -2.60
CA THR A 124 12.70 0.83 -1.68
C THR A 124 13.84 1.68 -2.20
N ARG A 125 13.65 3.01 -2.23
CA ARG A 125 14.66 4.00 -2.56
C ARG A 125 14.66 5.14 -1.55
N LYS A 126 15.85 5.67 -1.28
CA LYS A 126 16.01 6.93 -0.54
C LYS A 126 16.48 7.97 -1.52
N VAL A 127 15.76 9.07 -1.63
CA VAL A 127 16.02 10.15 -2.61
C VAL A 127 15.87 11.50 -1.93
N SER A 128 16.60 12.52 -2.39
CA SER A 128 16.39 13.89 -1.91
C SER A 128 15.19 14.53 -2.62
N LEU A 129 14.60 15.56 -1.99
CA LEU A 129 13.53 16.35 -2.65
C LEU A 129 14.02 16.99 -3.95
N ALA A 130 15.28 17.45 -3.99
CA ALA A 130 15.88 17.98 -5.21
C ALA A 130 15.98 16.93 -6.32
N ASP A 131 16.37 15.69 -6.00
CA ASP A 131 16.53 14.64 -7.02
C ASP A 131 15.19 14.18 -7.61
N ILE A 132 14.11 14.22 -6.82
CA ILE A 132 12.74 13.96 -7.32
C ILE A 132 12.33 15.04 -8.32
N VAL A 133 12.49 16.32 -7.97
CA VAL A 133 12.07 17.44 -8.82
C VAL A 133 12.92 17.56 -10.08
N LEU A 134 14.22 17.27 -9.97
CA LEU A 134 15.16 17.26 -11.09
C LEU A 134 15.09 15.97 -11.91
N ALA A 135 14.13 15.08 -11.65
CA ALA A 135 13.93 13.85 -12.42
C ALA A 135 15.18 12.97 -12.53
N LYS A 136 16.06 12.97 -11.52
CA LYS A 136 17.32 12.22 -11.58
C LYS A 136 17.15 10.70 -11.37
N GLU A 137 16.02 10.28 -10.82
CA GLU A 137 15.66 8.88 -10.64
C GLU A 137 14.43 8.53 -11.48
N ASP A 138 14.66 8.07 -12.72
CA ASP A 138 13.60 7.73 -13.69
C ASP A 138 12.61 6.68 -13.17
N GLU A 139 13.08 5.70 -12.40
CA GLU A 139 12.21 4.65 -11.83
C GLU A 139 11.26 5.25 -10.78
N VAL A 140 11.80 6.08 -9.87
CA VAL A 140 11.02 6.77 -8.84
C VAL A 140 10.05 7.76 -9.46
N LEU A 141 10.53 8.59 -10.40
CA LEU A 141 9.70 9.55 -11.10
C LEU A 141 8.57 8.87 -11.86
N GLY A 142 8.88 7.77 -12.57
CA GLY A 142 7.90 6.98 -13.28
C GLY A 142 6.82 6.42 -12.35
N VAL A 143 7.19 5.95 -11.16
CA VAL A 143 6.23 5.48 -10.14
C VAL A 143 5.37 6.62 -9.61
N LEU A 144 5.95 7.79 -9.34
CA LEU A 144 5.22 8.95 -8.80
C LEU A 144 4.28 9.59 -9.84
N GLN A 145 4.71 9.70 -11.09
CA GLN A 145 3.92 10.30 -12.18
C GLN A 145 2.80 9.39 -12.67
N ARG A 146 3.07 8.09 -12.81
CA ARG A 146 2.05 7.12 -13.27
C ARG A 146 1.11 6.68 -12.15
N GLY A 147 1.52 6.81 -10.89
CA GLY A 147 0.78 6.31 -9.74
C GLY A 147 0.70 4.78 -9.72
N ALA A 148 -0.34 4.23 -9.07
CA ALA A 148 -0.59 2.79 -8.99
C ALA A 148 -1.17 2.18 -10.29
N LEU A 149 -1.07 2.89 -11.41
CA LEU A 149 -1.52 2.42 -12.72
C LEU A 149 -0.32 1.80 -13.45
N HIS A 150 -0.39 0.49 -13.65
CA HIS A 150 0.58 -0.39 -14.32
C HIS A 150 1.70 -0.92 -13.41
N GLU A 151 1.62 -2.23 -13.16
CA GLU A 151 2.54 -3.05 -12.37
C GLU A 151 2.73 -2.63 -10.91
N VAL A 152 2.43 -1.40 -10.49
CA VAL A 152 2.63 -0.89 -9.13
C VAL A 152 1.31 -0.89 -8.36
N LEU A 153 1.22 -1.67 -7.28
CA LEU A 153 0.02 -1.82 -6.45
C LEU A 153 -0.16 -0.68 -5.45
N ARG A 154 0.95 -0.13 -4.97
CA ARG A 154 0.99 0.84 -3.87
C ARG A 154 2.30 1.60 -3.88
N VAL A 155 2.24 2.86 -3.45
CA VAL A 155 3.40 3.71 -3.15
C VAL A 155 3.28 4.22 -1.72
N GLN A 156 4.38 4.19 -0.97
CA GLN A 156 4.50 4.76 0.37
C GLN A 156 5.70 5.72 0.40
N ILE A 157 5.49 6.93 0.90
CA ILE A 157 6.53 7.94 1.09
C ILE A 157 6.67 8.22 2.58
N SER A 158 7.89 8.22 3.09
CA SER A 158 8.17 8.37 4.53
C SER A 158 9.49 9.10 4.77
N VAL A 159 9.70 9.60 5.99
CA VAL A 159 11.01 10.11 6.41
C VAL A 159 11.99 8.94 6.57
N PRO A 160 13.27 9.06 6.16
CA PRO A 160 14.24 8.00 6.28
C PRO A 160 14.48 7.60 7.74
N GLY A 161 14.62 6.29 7.99
CA GLY A 161 14.87 5.76 9.33
C GLY A 161 13.62 5.66 10.21
N THR A 162 12.50 6.25 9.79
CA THR A 162 11.21 6.03 10.44
C THR A 162 10.69 4.66 10.00
N TYR A 163 10.76 3.67 10.90
CA TYR A 163 9.95 2.48 10.75
C TYR A 163 8.52 2.90 11.07
N ILE A 164 7.71 3.09 10.03
CA ILE A 164 6.26 3.23 10.18
C ILE A 164 5.70 1.83 9.97
N PRO A 165 5.51 1.02 11.04
CA PRO A 165 4.66 -0.15 10.92
C PRO A 165 3.27 0.36 10.55
N TRP A 166 2.58 -0.37 9.68
CA TRP A 166 1.24 -0.05 9.19
C TRP A 166 0.19 0.20 10.29
N THR A 167 0.52 -0.05 11.57
CA THR A 167 -0.38 0.05 12.73
C THR A 167 -0.41 1.41 13.42
N SER A 168 0.47 2.37 13.10
CA SER A 168 0.47 3.65 13.81
C SER A 168 -0.10 4.77 12.97
N GLN A 169 -1.44 4.85 12.92
CA GLN A 169 -2.21 6.10 13.03
C GLN A 169 -3.71 5.79 12.88
N ASN A 170 -4.33 5.47 14.01
CA ASN A 170 -5.62 5.99 14.48
C ASN A 170 -5.96 5.28 15.80
N VAL A 171 -5.19 5.58 16.84
CA VAL A 171 -5.76 5.50 18.19
C VAL A 171 -6.61 6.76 18.32
N HIS A 172 -7.87 6.67 17.91
CA HIS A 172 -8.87 7.57 18.44
C HIS A 172 -9.03 7.21 19.92
N THR A 173 -8.29 7.90 20.78
CA THR A 173 -8.64 7.99 22.19
C THR A 173 -9.95 8.78 22.23
N THR A 174 -11.06 8.07 22.25
CA THR A 174 -12.34 8.65 22.67
C THR A 174 -12.35 8.54 24.19
N GLY A 175 -12.22 9.70 24.85
CA GLY A 175 -12.67 9.86 26.22
C GLY A 175 -14.19 9.89 26.29
#